data_AF-A0A2G9M278-F1
#
_entry.id   AF-A0A2G9M278-F1
#
_cell.length_a   1.000
_cell.length_b   1.000
_cell.length_c   1.000
_cell.angle_alpha   90.00
_cell.angle_beta   90.00
_cell.angle_gamma   90.00
#
_symmetry.space_group_name_H-M   'P 1'
#
loop_
_entity.id
_entity.type
_entity.pdbx_description
1 polymer ?
#
loop_
_entity_poly.entity_id
_entity_poly.type
_entity_poly.pdbx_seq_one_letter_code
_entity_poly.pdbx_strand_id
1 'polypeptide(L)'
;MEARKMNKKILGVFLILLAAAILVLPRVRADGNSSETNETGHDLNETEHENETELNETEEEEIRPMRFPHGAQVRLLELEKSITRNILVGNQTIAAIKAGNSSANTTNLVSIIDKLIILRNEVRTITVNETAMLNKTSEELAQQFVDIKREAINLSKEFRDAARPLLKETDRQIIREYMKEIDRTELKNIDDEIRDARHRYNADLLNATFSHLGLNNSALLERVRNGDAKVG
;
A
#
# COMPACT_ATOMS: atom_id res chain seq x y z
N MET A 1 12.81 -21.33 -49.94
CA MET A 1 13.47 -21.86 -48.73
C MET A 1 13.74 -20.67 -47.83
N GLU A 2 13.03 -20.63 -46.71
CA GLU A 2 12.60 -19.43 -45.99
C GLU A 2 13.70 -18.67 -45.24
N ALA A 3 13.53 -17.36 -45.18
CA ALA A 3 14.40 -16.42 -44.51
C ALA A 3 14.19 -16.43 -42.98
N ARG A 4 15.30 -16.62 -42.26
CA ARG A 4 15.66 -16.12 -40.93
C ARG A 4 14.52 -15.56 -40.04
N LYS A 5 14.06 -16.40 -39.10
CA LYS A 5 13.47 -15.97 -37.82
C LYS A 5 14.58 -15.37 -36.94
N MET A 6 14.58 -14.04 -36.78
CA MET A 6 15.25 -13.37 -35.66
C MET A 6 14.26 -13.27 -34.50
N ASN A 7 14.36 -14.16 -33.52
CA ASN A 7 13.71 -13.97 -32.22
C ASN A 7 14.51 -12.92 -31.43
N LYS A 8 13.88 -11.77 -31.22
CA LYS A 8 14.38 -10.70 -30.35
C LYS A 8 14.39 -11.20 -28.91
N LYS A 9 15.55 -11.02 -28.28
CA LYS A 9 15.78 -11.09 -26.83
C LYS A 9 14.76 -10.22 -26.09
N ILE A 10 13.96 -10.79 -25.19
CA ILE A 10 13.60 -10.18 -23.91
C ILE A 10 13.60 -11.30 -22.87
N LEU A 11 14.66 -11.29 -22.09
CA LEU A 11 14.89 -12.14 -20.93
C LEU A 11 13.89 -11.69 -19.86
N GLY A 12 12.78 -12.43 -19.72
CA GLY A 12 11.84 -12.26 -18.62
C GLY A 12 12.51 -12.70 -17.32
N VAL A 13 13.10 -11.74 -16.61
CA VAL A 13 13.56 -11.94 -15.24
C VAL A 13 12.36 -11.75 -14.33
N PHE A 14 11.78 -12.87 -13.92
CA PHE A 14 10.98 -13.00 -12.72
C PHE A 14 11.79 -12.47 -11.53
N LEU A 15 11.46 -11.29 -11.04
CA LEU A 15 11.94 -10.78 -9.76
C LEU A 15 10.73 -10.66 -8.84
N ILE A 16 10.41 -11.84 -8.29
CA ILE A 16 9.38 -12.05 -7.26
C ILE A 16 9.72 -11.16 -6.06
N LEU A 17 8.68 -10.48 -5.61
CA LEU A 17 8.53 -9.77 -4.35
C LEU A 17 9.27 -10.46 -3.20
N LEU A 18 10.14 -9.71 -2.52
CA LEU A 18 10.49 -10.00 -1.13
C LEU A 18 10.21 -8.74 -0.31
N ALA A 19 8.94 -8.60 0.07
CA ALA A 19 8.55 -7.87 1.26
C ALA A 19 9.03 -8.70 2.45
N ALA A 20 10.14 -8.28 3.08
CA ALA A 20 10.49 -8.54 4.48
C ALA A 20 11.95 -8.11 4.68
N ALA A 21 12.16 -7.11 5.53
CA ALA A 21 13.44 -6.93 6.19
C ALA A 21 13.19 -6.96 7.70
N ILE A 22 12.82 -8.15 8.19
CA ILE A 22 13.15 -8.58 9.54
C ILE A 22 14.66 -8.80 9.54
N LEU A 23 15.40 -7.96 10.26
CA LEU A 23 16.80 -8.19 10.62
C LEU A 23 16.82 -8.45 12.12
N VAL A 24 16.80 -9.74 12.48
CA VAL A 24 17.17 -10.21 13.82
C VAL A 24 18.66 -10.58 13.77
N LEU A 25 19.47 -9.97 14.63
CA LEU A 25 20.73 -10.56 15.09
C LEU A 25 20.87 -10.37 16.62
N PRO A 26 21.58 -11.30 17.29
CA PRO A 26 21.35 -11.67 18.67
C PRO A 26 22.18 -10.86 19.66
N ARG A 27 21.63 -10.53 20.84
CA ARG A 27 22.43 -10.26 22.03
C ARG A 27 21.78 -10.76 23.32
N VAL A 28 22.36 -11.85 23.81
CA VAL A 28 22.83 -12.09 25.19
C VAL A 28 22.57 -10.93 26.14
N ARG A 29 21.92 -11.23 27.28
CA ARG A 29 22.10 -10.48 28.52
C ARG A 29 22.14 -11.44 29.72
N ALA A 30 23.29 -11.41 30.40
CA ALA A 30 23.54 -11.89 31.76
C ALA A 30 22.72 -11.04 32.78
N ASP A 31 22.27 -11.49 33.96
CA ASP A 31 22.96 -12.28 34.98
C ASP A 31 21.96 -12.98 35.95
N GLY A 32 22.38 -14.14 36.47
CA GLY A 32 22.18 -14.65 37.85
C GLY A 32 20.81 -15.22 38.24
N ASN A 33 20.65 -16.42 38.82
CA ASN A 33 21.59 -17.41 39.35
C ASN A 33 20.88 -18.77 39.61
N SER A 34 21.69 -19.83 39.59
CA SER A 34 21.57 -21.21 40.16
C SER A 34 20.95 -22.35 39.34
N SER A 35 21.87 -23.19 38.79
CA SER A 35 21.94 -24.67 38.70
C SER A 35 20.68 -25.46 38.29
N GLU A 36 20.65 -26.40 37.35
CA GLU A 36 21.64 -27.37 36.88
C GLU A 36 21.11 -28.03 35.57
N THR A 37 22.04 -28.48 34.73
CA THR A 37 21.97 -29.14 33.40
C THR A 37 20.83 -30.12 33.08
N ASN A 38 20.19 -30.05 31.89
CA ASN A 38 20.57 -30.79 30.66
C ASN A 38 19.48 -30.74 29.55
N GLU A 39 19.97 -30.83 28.31
CA GLU A 39 19.32 -30.63 27.01
C GLU A 39 18.22 -31.65 26.65
N THR A 40 17.16 -31.20 25.97
CA THR A 40 16.75 -31.70 24.63
C THR A 40 15.58 -30.88 24.09
N GLY A 41 15.71 -30.44 22.84
CA GLY A 41 14.81 -29.50 22.18
C GLY A 41 13.45 -30.09 21.82
N HIS A 42 12.44 -29.22 21.87
CA HIS A 42 11.24 -29.37 21.08
C HIS A 42 10.70 -27.99 20.69
N ASP A 43 10.65 -27.80 19.39
CA ASP A 43 10.10 -26.68 18.62
C ASP A 43 8.66 -26.38 19.06
N LEU A 44 8.38 -25.15 19.51
CA LEU A 44 7.02 -24.65 19.70
C LEU A 44 6.93 -23.20 19.22
N ASN A 45 6.93 -23.09 17.88
CA ASN A 45 5.94 -22.38 17.07
C ASN A 45 4.89 -21.56 17.86
N GLU A 46 5.15 -20.26 18.05
CA GLU A 46 4.11 -19.27 18.34
C GLU A 46 3.92 -18.41 17.10
N THR A 47 2.80 -18.69 16.43
CA THR A 47 2.28 -18.06 15.22
C THR A 47 2.23 -16.54 15.33
N GLU A 48 3.02 -15.89 14.47
CA GLU A 48 2.91 -14.47 14.14
C GLU A 48 1.55 -14.23 13.48
N HIS A 49 0.69 -13.44 14.13
CA HIS A 49 -0.50 -12.89 13.49
C HIS A 49 -0.06 -11.73 12.58
N GLU A 50 0.28 -12.10 11.35
CA GLU A 50 0.25 -11.20 10.20
C GLU A 50 -1.16 -10.61 10.07
N ASN A 51 -1.26 -9.29 10.02
CA ASN A 51 -2.46 -8.63 9.50
C ASN A 51 -2.06 -7.27 8.92
N GLU A 52 -1.63 -7.29 7.67
CA GLU A 52 -2.40 -6.68 6.58
C GLU A 52 -1.89 -7.27 5.27
N THR A 53 -2.75 -8.09 4.70
CA THR A 53 -2.62 -8.87 3.48
C THR A 53 -2.23 -7.98 2.29
N GLU A 54 -0.97 -8.05 1.83
CA GLU A 54 -0.69 -7.90 0.40
C GLU A 54 -1.30 -9.13 -0.28
N LEU A 55 -2.61 -9.10 -0.53
CA LEU A 55 -3.23 -10.03 -1.46
C LEU A 55 -2.55 -9.81 -2.81
N ASN A 56 -1.90 -10.86 -3.30
CA ASN A 56 -1.30 -10.92 -4.63
C ASN A 56 -2.42 -10.94 -5.69
N GLU A 57 -3.17 -9.84 -5.77
CA GLU A 57 -4.22 -9.62 -6.76
C GLU A 57 -3.57 -9.43 -8.12
N THR A 58 -4.12 -10.06 -9.14
CA THR A 58 -3.73 -9.78 -10.53
C THR A 58 -4.10 -8.34 -10.89
N GLU A 59 -3.41 -7.70 -11.83
CA GLU A 59 -3.77 -6.34 -12.30
C GLU A 59 -5.26 -6.26 -12.73
N GLU A 60 -5.82 -7.36 -13.27
CA GLU A 60 -7.24 -7.47 -13.60
C GLU A 60 -8.16 -7.47 -12.37
N GLU A 61 -7.78 -8.12 -11.27
CA GLU A 61 -8.51 -8.07 -10.00
C GLU A 61 -8.44 -6.68 -9.36
N GLU A 62 -7.32 -6.00 -9.53
CA GLU A 62 -7.14 -4.65 -9.02
C GLU A 62 -8.05 -3.64 -9.72
N ILE A 63 -8.18 -3.72 -11.05
CA ILE A 63 -9.00 -2.78 -11.82
C ILE A 63 -10.47 -3.17 -11.92
N ARG A 64 -10.84 -4.41 -11.59
CA ARG A 64 -12.24 -4.88 -11.67
C ARG A 64 -13.25 -3.99 -10.93
N PRO A 65 -12.98 -3.49 -9.71
CA PRO A 65 -13.87 -2.56 -9.04
C PRO A 65 -14.07 -1.25 -9.80
N MET A 66 -13.09 -0.82 -10.59
CA MET A 66 -13.10 0.45 -11.32
C MET A 66 -14.09 0.49 -12.49
N ARG A 67 -14.73 -0.65 -12.81
CA ARG A 67 -15.92 -0.71 -13.69
C ARG A 67 -17.12 0.03 -13.09
N PHE A 68 -17.09 0.31 -11.79
CA PHE A 68 -18.08 1.12 -11.09
C PHE A 68 -17.42 2.43 -10.61
N PRO A 69 -18.07 3.59 -10.73
CA PRO A 69 -17.51 4.86 -10.27
C PRO A 69 -17.07 4.83 -8.80
N HIS A 70 -17.90 4.30 -7.89
CA HIS A 70 -17.54 4.18 -6.48
C HIS A 70 -16.43 3.14 -6.23
N GLY A 71 -16.35 2.09 -7.05
CA GLY A 71 -15.24 1.13 -6.96
C GLY A 71 -13.92 1.74 -7.45
N ALA A 72 -13.95 2.60 -8.47
CA ALA A 72 -12.81 3.41 -8.88
C ALA A 72 -12.36 4.36 -7.76
N GLN A 73 -13.31 5.02 -7.11
CA GLN A 73 -13.03 5.89 -5.96
C GLN A 73 -12.35 5.13 -4.82
N VAL A 74 -12.82 3.92 -4.48
CA VAL A 74 -12.18 3.05 -3.46
C VAL A 74 -10.72 2.77 -3.82
N ARG A 75 -10.46 2.29 -5.03
CA ARG A 75 -9.09 1.95 -5.47
C ARG A 75 -8.15 3.15 -5.47
N LEU A 76 -8.63 4.30 -5.93
CA LEU A 76 -7.84 5.52 -5.93
C LEU A 76 -7.55 6.01 -4.50
N LEU A 77 -8.50 5.94 -3.57
CA LEU A 77 -8.26 6.29 -2.16
C LEU A 77 -7.30 5.32 -1.48
N GLU A 78 -7.38 4.01 -1.77
CA GLU A 78 -6.41 3.01 -1.30
C GLU A 78 -4.98 3.32 -1.81
N LEU A 79 -4.86 3.74 -3.07
CA LEU A 79 -3.59 4.21 -3.63
C LEU A 79 -3.10 5.50 -2.96
N GLU A 80 -3.99 6.48 -2.72
CA GLU A 80 -3.67 7.70 -1.99
C GLU A 80 -3.12 7.38 -0.59
N LYS A 81 -3.78 6.47 0.15
CA LYS A 81 -3.35 6.01 1.47
C LYS A 81 -1.94 5.43 1.41
N SER A 82 -1.69 4.54 0.46
CA SER A 82 -0.39 3.88 0.30
C SER A 82 0.74 4.89 0.00
N ILE A 83 0.51 5.81 -0.93
CA ILE A 83 1.50 6.86 -1.26
C ILE A 83 1.73 7.76 -0.04
N THR A 84 0.66 8.15 0.66
CA THR A 84 0.74 8.98 1.87
C THR A 84 1.57 8.30 2.97
N ARG A 85 1.34 7.01 3.21
CA ARG A 85 2.15 6.22 4.15
C ARG A 85 3.63 6.26 3.79
N ASN A 86 3.96 6.06 2.50
CA ASN A 86 5.34 6.09 2.02
C ASN A 86 5.99 7.47 2.19
N ILE A 87 5.25 8.56 1.96
CA ILE A 87 5.72 9.93 2.21
C ILE A 87 6.04 10.14 3.69
N LEU A 88 5.14 9.72 4.59
CA LEU A 88 5.32 9.87 6.05
C LEU A 88 6.56 9.09 6.53
N VAL A 89 6.68 7.82 6.16
CA VAL A 89 7.84 6.99 6.49
C VAL A 89 9.12 7.58 5.89
N GLY A 90 9.07 8.07 4.66
CA GLY A 90 10.21 8.67 4.00
C GLY A 90 10.68 9.96 4.67
N ASN A 91 9.75 10.83 5.07
CA ASN A 91 10.06 12.03 5.85
C ASN A 91 10.70 11.68 7.19
N GLN A 92 10.16 10.69 7.91
CA GLN A 92 10.76 10.23 9.16
C GLN A 92 12.16 9.62 8.94
N THR A 93 12.36 8.92 7.83
CA THR A 93 13.65 8.36 7.45
C THR A 93 14.69 9.47 7.25
N ILE A 94 14.33 10.54 6.52
CA ILE A 94 15.19 11.71 6.33
C ILE A 94 15.51 12.39 7.67
N ALA A 95 14.51 12.52 8.55
CA ALA A 95 14.68 13.11 9.87
C ALA A 95 15.66 12.29 10.73
N ALA A 96 15.53 10.96 10.75
CA ALA A 96 16.42 10.06 11.48
C ALA A 96 17.86 10.15 10.97
N ILE A 97 18.07 10.14 9.64
CA ILE A 97 19.39 10.30 9.02
C ILE A 97 20.05 11.61 9.47
N LYS A 98 19.30 12.73 9.42
CA LYS A 98 19.82 14.05 9.82
C LYS A 98 20.09 14.16 11.31
N ALA A 99 19.29 13.51 12.16
CA ALA A 99 19.53 13.45 13.59
C ALA A 99 20.81 12.67 13.93
N GLY A 100 21.05 11.55 13.23
CA GLY A 100 22.25 10.72 13.39
C GLY A 100 23.51 11.24 12.69
N ASN A 101 23.35 12.14 11.71
CA ASN A 101 24.42 12.82 10.98
C ASN A 101 23.89 14.11 10.32
N SER A 102 24.10 15.26 10.96
CA SER A 102 23.57 16.55 10.48
C SER A 102 24.16 17.03 9.15
N SER A 103 25.31 16.48 8.72
CA SER A 103 25.95 16.81 7.43
C SER A 103 25.61 15.81 6.31
N ALA A 104 24.76 14.81 6.58
CA ALA A 104 24.34 13.86 5.56
C ALA A 104 23.60 14.56 4.41
N ASN A 105 24.02 14.30 3.18
CA ASN A 105 23.35 14.82 1.98
C ASN A 105 22.08 14.01 1.71
N THR A 106 20.92 14.58 2.03
CA THR A 106 19.60 13.98 1.80
C THR A 106 18.87 14.57 0.59
N THR A 107 19.53 15.35 -0.26
CA THR A 107 18.88 16.09 -1.37
C THR A 107 18.14 15.15 -2.32
N ASN A 108 18.74 14.01 -2.68
CA ASN A 108 18.07 13.03 -3.55
C ASN A 108 16.83 12.41 -2.88
N LEU A 109 16.89 12.12 -1.58
CA LEU A 109 15.75 11.58 -0.83
C LEU A 109 14.58 12.57 -0.81
N VAL A 110 14.86 13.85 -0.56
CA VAL A 110 13.85 14.91 -0.59
C VAL A 110 13.20 15.01 -1.98
N SER A 111 14.01 14.98 -3.04
CA SER A 111 13.48 15.02 -4.41
C SER A 111 12.55 13.85 -4.74
N ILE A 112 12.86 12.64 -4.25
CA ILE A 112 11.98 11.47 -4.44
C ILE A 112 10.66 11.65 -3.67
N ILE A 113 10.70 12.21 -2.45
CA ILE A 113 9.50 12.51 -1.67
C ILE A 113 8.64 13.56 -2.37
N ASP A 114 9.23 14.60 -2.94
CA ASP A 114 8.49 15.62 -3.70
C ASP A 114 7.74 15.00 -4.88
N LYS A 115 8.34 14.04 -5.59
CA LYS A 115 7.66 13.29 -6.67
C LYS A 115 6.50 12.45 -6.14
N LEU A 116 6.67 11.77 -5.01
CA LEU A 116 5.58 11.03 -4.37
C LEU A 116 4.43 11.96 -3.95
N ILE A 117 4.73 13.17 -3.46
CA ILE A 117 3.71 14.18 -3.14
C ILE A 117 2.94 14.60 -4.39
N ILE A 118 3.62 14.79 -5.52
CA ILE A 118 2.97 15.09 -6.81
C ILE A 118 2.00 13.98 -7.19
N LEU A 119 2.44 12.70 -7.15
CA LEU A 119 1.56 11.56 -7.46
C LEU A 119 0.37 11.48 -6.50
N ARG A 120 0.57 11.69 -5.20
CA ARG A 120 -0.51 11.73 -4.21
C ARG A 120 -1.55 12.79 -4.58
N ASN A 121 -1.08 14.00 -4.93
CA ASN A 121 -1.96 15.10 -5.29
C ASN A 121 -2.71 14.86 -6.61
N GLU A 122 -2.10 14.16 -7.56
CA GLU A 122 -2.77 13.71 -8.77
C GLU A 122 -3.93 12.77 -8.44
N VAL A 123 -3.69 11.74 -7.61
CA VAL A 123 -4.75 10.84 -7.12
C VAL A 123 -5.85 11.63 -6.41
N ARG A 124 -5.48 12.53 -5.48
CA ARG A 124 -6.43 13.35 -4.72
C ARG A 124 -7.30 14.22 -5.61
N THR A 125 -6.73 14.75 -6.69
CA THR A 125 -7.46 15.57 -7.67
C THR A 125 -8.53 14.76 -8.37
N ILE A 126 -8.27 13.48 -8.66
CA ILE A 126 -9.24 12.57 -9.26
C ILE A 126 -10.34 12.21 -8.24
N THR A 127 -9.98 11.93 -6.98
CA THR A 127 -10.94 11.41 -5.97
C THR A 127 -11.88 12.47 -5.39
N VAL A 128 -11.44 13.72 -5.25
CA VAL A 128 -12.24 14.80 -4.65
C VAL A 128 -13.08 15.54 -5.69
N ASN A 129 -12.63 15.59 -6.95
CA ASN A 129 -13.37 16.25 -8.00
C ASN A 129 -14.26 15.24 -8.73
N GLU A 130 -15.50 15.11 -8.26
CA GLU A 130 -16.50 14.21 -8.85
C GLU A 130 -16.65 14.45 -10.36
N THR A 131 -16.61 15.70 -10.82
CA THR A 131 -16.63 16.05 -12.25
C THR A 131 -15.40 15.52 -12.98
N ALA A 132 -14.21 15.57 -12.39
CA ALA A 132 -12.99 15.01 -13.00
C ALA A 132 -13.06 13.49 -13.14
N MET A 133 -13.70 12.81 -12.19
CA MET A 133 -13.89 11.36 -12.23
C MET A 133 -14.99 10.97 -13.23
N LEU A 134 -16.12 11.69 -13.26
CA LEU A 134 -17.25 11.44 -14.18
C LEU A 134 -16.93 11.75 -15.64
N ASN A 135 -15.94 12.61 -15.91
CA ASN A 135 -15.48 12.92 -17.27
C ASN A 135 -14.55 11.85 -17.87
N LYS A 136 -14.23 10.79 -17.12
CA LYS A 136 -13.34 9.71 -17.56
C LYS A 136 -14.10 8.40 -17.73
N THR A 137 -13.69 7.59 -18.69
CA THR A 137 -14.19 6.21 -18.80
C THR A 137 -13.57 5.33 -17.70
N SER A 138 -14.18 4.17 -17.44
CA SER A 138 -13.61 3.19 -16.52
C SER A 138 -12.22 2.72 -16.95
N GLU A 139 -11.99 2.57 -18.25
CA GLU A 139 -10.68 2.21 -18.81
C GLU A 139 -9.64 3.31 -18.60
N GLU A 140 -10.01 4.58 -18.79
CA GLU A 140 -9.11 5.71 -18.53
C GLU A 140 -8.73 5.81 -17.05
N LEU A 141 -9.70 5.62 -16.15
CA LEU A 141 -9.45 5.59 -14.70
C LEU A 141 -8.55 4.42 -14.31
N ALA A 142 -8.81 3.22 -14.84
CA ALA A 142 -8.01 2.04 -14.59
C ALA A 142 -6.56 2.23 -15.07
N GLN A 143 -6.37 2.77 -16.28
CA GLN A 143 -5.04 3.03 -16.81
C GLN A 143 -4.28 4.05 -15.96
N GLN A 144 -4.93 5.15 -15.56
CA GLN A 144 -4.31 6.13 -14.67
C GLN A 144 -3.95 5.55 -13.31
N PHE A 145 -4.82 4.75 -12.70
CA PHE A 145 -4.52 4.06 -11.45
C PHE A 145 -3.27 3.18 -11.57
N VAL A 146 -3.18 2.38 -12.64
CA VAL A 146 -2.04 1.50 -12.90
C VAL A 146 -0.75 2.30 -13.10
N ASP A 147 -0.80 3.38 -13.89
CA ASP A 147 0.37 4.20 -14.18
C ASP A 147 0.91 4.88 -12.92
N ILE A 148 0.04 5.54 -12.15
CA ILE A 148 0.42 6.18 -10.88
C ILE A 148 0.96 5.13 -9.90
N LYS A 149 0.29 3.98 -9.78
CA LYS A 149 0.74 2.89 -8.90
C LYS A 149 2.14 2.41 -9.27
N ARG A 150 2.40 2.16 -10.55
CA ARG A 150 3.72 1.72 -11.03
C ARG A 150 4.79 2.77 -10.72
N GLU A 151 4.51 4.04 -10.97
CA GLU A 151 5.45 5.12 -10.67
C GLU A 151 5.73 5.24 -9.16
N ALA A 152 4.68 5.20 -8.33
CA ALA A 152 4.82 5.23 -6.88
C ALA A 152 5.66 4.04 -6.34
N ILE A 153 5.48 2.84 -6.90
CA ILE A 153 6.30 1.66 -6.56
C ILE A 153 7.77 1.90 -6.93
N ASN A 154 8.03 2.44 -8.12
CA ASN A 154 9.40 2.71 -8.58
C ASN A 154 10.08 3.76 -7.71
N LEU A 155 9.40 4.89 -7.42
CA LEU A 155 9.92 5.93 -6.52
C LEU A 155 10.17 5.39 -5.11
N SER A 156 9.31 4.51 -4.60
CA SER A 156 9.49 3.89 -3.29
C SER A 156 10.68 2.93 -3.26
N LYS A 157 11.00 2.26 -4.38
CA LYS A 157 12.24 1.47 -4.52
C LYS A 157 13.47 2.38 -4.58
N GLU A 158 13.44 3.41 -5.42
CA GLU A 158 14.53 4.39 -5.54
C GLU A 158 14.84 5.06 -4.19
N PHE A 159 13.81 5.42 -3.42
CA PHE A 159 13.97 5.98 -2.09
C PHE A 159 14.72 5.02 -1.15
N ARG A 160 14.28 3.76 -1.09
CA ARG A 160 14.89 2.74 -0.23
C ARG A 160 16.35 2.50 -0.59
N ASP A 161 16.65 2.39 -1.88
CA ASP A 161 18.01 2.16 -2.37
C ASP A 161 18.92 3.35 -2.06
N ALA A 162 18.42 4.58 -2.21
CA ALA A 162 19.15 5.78 -1.87
C ALA A 162 19.32 6.00 -0.35
N ALA A 163 18.35 5.58 0.47
CA ALA A 163 18.37 5.76 1.92
C ALA A 163 19.23 4.71 2.63
N ARG A 164 19.25 3.47 2.12
CA ARG A 164 19.97 2.33 2.71
C ARG A 164 21.43 2.61 3.10
N PRO A 165 22.28 3.24 2.26
CA PRO A 165 23.67 3.52 2.64
C PRO A 165 23.82 4.63 3.69
N LEU A 166 22.77 5.41 3.94
CA LEU A 166 22.78 6.53 4.89
C LEU A 166 22.28 6.14 6.29
N LEU A 167 21.58 5.01 6.41
CA LEU A 167 20.92 4.58 7.63
C LEU A 167 21.83 3.74 8.53
N LYS A 168 21.93 4.15 9.80
CA LYS A 168 22.48 3.32 10.88
C LYS A 168 21.40 2.40 11.44
N GLU A 169 21.81 1.38 12.19
CA GLU A 169 20.85 0.44 12.79
C GLU A 169 19.90 1.12 13.79
N THR A 170 20.40 2.11 14.54
CA THR A 170 19.59 2.94 15.45
C THR A 170 18.48 3.69 14.73
N ASP A 171 18.77 4.18 13.51
CA ASP A 171 17.79 4.94 12.70
C ASP A 171 16.65 4.02 12.27
N ARG A 172 16.98 2.77 11.91
CA ARG A 172 15.99 1.75 11.52
C ARG A 172 15.05 1.37 12.65
N GLN A 173 15.51 1.41 13.89
CA GLN A 173 14.65 1.13 15.04
C GLN A 173 13.66 2.28 15.28
N ILE A 174 14.13 3.53 15.20
CA ILE A 174 13.28 4.72 15.32
C ILE A 174 12.18 4.71 14.23
N ILE A 175 12.55 4.39 12.99
CA ILE A 175 11.60 4.31 11.87
C ILE A 175 10.57 3.20 12.11
N ARG A 176 11.00 2.02 12.59
CA ARG A 176 10.09 0.90 12.91
C ARG A 176 9.06 1.25 13.97
N GLU A 177 9.45 1.95 15.03
CA GLU A 177 8.49 2.38 16.06
C GLU A 177 7.52 3.43 15.52
N TYR A 178 8.02 4.39 14.73
CA TYR A 178 7.15 5.39 14.08
C TYR A 178 6.10 4.72 13.18
N MET A 179 6.49 3.71 12.40
CA MET A 179 5.59 2.99 11.49
C MET A 179 4.37 2.37 12.18
N LYS A 180 4.48 1.97 13.46
CA LYS A 180 3.37 1.40 14.23
C LYS A 180 2.29 2.42 14.58
N GLU A 181 2.64 3.70 14.62
CA GLU A 181 1.75 4.79 15.04
C GLU A 181 1.07 5.51 13.86
N ILE A 182 1.66 5.46 12.66
CA ILE A 182 1.15 6.16 11.45
C ILE A 182 -0.31 5.82 11.17
N ASP A 183 -0.66 4.53 11.22
CA ASP A 183 -1.98 4.05 10.80
C ASP A 183 -3.09 4.53 11.74
N ARG A 184 -2.77 4.86 13.01
CA ARG A 184 -3.76 5.26 14.02
C ARG A 184 -4.13 6.73 13.97
N THR A 185 -3.23 7.59 13.50
CA THR A 185 -3.38 9.04 13.59
C THR A 185 -3.42 9.70 12.22
N GLU A 186 -2.37 9.52 11.43
CA GLU A 186 -2.15 10.30 10.20
C GLU A 186 -3.01 9.83 9.03
N LEU A 187 -3.36 8.53 8.99
CA LEU A 187 -4.12 7.94 7.88
C LEU A 187 -5.62 7.83 8.13
N LYS A 188 -6.09 8.16 9.34
CA LYS A 188 -7.48 7.96 9.77
C LYS A 188 -8.50 8.63 8.84
N ASN A 189 -8.22 9.84 8.37
CA ASN A 189 -9.15 10.55 7.50
C ASN A 189 -9.32 9.83 6.15
N ILE A 190 -8.23 9.33 5.56
CA ILE A 190 -8.28 8.57 4.32
C ILE A 190 -9.00 7.24 4.56
N ASP A 191 -8.80 6.60 5.71
CA ASP A 191 -9.53 5.38 6.08
C ASP A 191 -11.04 5.58 6.22
N ASP A 192 -11.46 6.69 6.82
CA ASP A 192 -12.86 7.05 6.90
C ASP A 192 -13.46 7.28 5.49
N GLU A 193 -12.73 7.95 4.60
CA GLU A 193 -13.15 8.15 3.20
C GLU A 193 -13.22 6.82 2.41
N ILE A 194 -12.25 5.92 2.58
CA ILE A 194 -12.24 4.59 1.96
C ILE A 194 -13.47 3.79 2.43
N ARG A 195 -13.77 3.83 3.73
CA ARG A 195 -14.92 3.13 4.31
C ARG A 195 -16.22 3.64 3.69
N ASP A 196 -16.41 4.95 3.61
CA ASP A 196 -17.61 5.55 3.03
C ASP A 196 -17.73 5.24 1.53
N ALA A 197 -16.63 5.29 0.78
CA ALA A 197 -16.61 4.90 -0.63
C ALA A 197 -16.97 3.42 -0.82
N ARG A 198 -16.50 2.54 0.08
CA ARG A 198 -16.80 1.11 0.06
C ARG A 198 -18.28 0.83 0.32
N HIS A 199 -18.92 1.58 1.21
CA HIS A 199 -20.38 1.48 1.42
C HIS A 199 -21.16 1.83 0.15
N ARG A 200 -20.78 2.91 -0.55
CA ARG A 200 -21.38 3.30 -1.83
C ARG A 200 -21.15 2.25 -2.92
N TYR A 201 -19.92 1.73 -3.03
CA TYR A 201 -19.59 0.68 -3.98
C TYR A 201 -20.37 -0.63 -3.74
N ASN A 202 -20.52 -1.04 -2.48
CA ASN A 202 -21.31 -2.22 -2.14
C ASN A 202 -22.79 -2.04 -2.49
N ALA A 203 -23.32 -0.82 -2.35
CA ALA A 203 -24.67 -0.50 -2.81
C ALA A 203 -24.80 -0.60 -4.34
N ASP A 204 -23.80 -0.16 -5.10
CA ASP A 204 -23.78 -0.30 -6.57
C ASP A 204 -23.79 -1.77 -7.00
N LEU A 205 -22.94 -2.60 -6.39
CA LEU A 205 -22.88 -4.05 -6.64
C LEU A 205 -24.22 -4.74 -6.34
N LEU A 206 -24.82 -4.40 -5.21
CA LEU A 206 -26.10 -4.96 -4.81
C LEU A 206 -27.23 -4.51 -5.75
N ASN A 207 -27.23 -3.24 -6.15
CA ASN A 207 -28.21 -2.71 -7.10
C ASN A 207 -28.09 -3.37 -8.47
N ALA A 208 -26.87 -3.61 -8.97
CA ALA A 208 -26.65 -4.33 -10.21
C ALA A 208 -27.20 -5.76 -10.14
N THR A 209 -27.00 -6.44 -9.00
CA THR A 209 -27.52 -7.79 -8.75
C THR A 209 -29.06 -7.80 -8.67
N PHE A 210 -29.67 -6.85 -7.95
CA PHE A 210 -31.12 -6.70 -7.87
C PHE A 210 -31.74 -6.45 -9.24
N SER A 211 -31.13 -5.57 -10.03
CA SER A 211 -31.57 -5.28 -11.39
C SER A 211 -31.53 -6.54 -12.27
N HIS A 212 -30.49 -7.36 -12.15
CA HIS A 212 -30.39 -8.63 -12.88
C HIS A 212 -31.44 -9.66 -12.46
N LEU A 213 -31.81 -9.68 -11.16
CA LEU A 213 -32.81 -10.59 -10.60
C LEU A 213 -34.25 -10.05 -10.68
N GLY A 214 -34.46 -8.84 -11.21
CA GLY A 214 -35.77 -8.19 -11.22
C GLY A 214 -36.30 -7.83 -9.82
N LEU A 215 -35.42 -7.71 -8.83
CA LEU A 215 -35.75 -7.33 -7.47
C LEU A 215 -35.72 -5.81 -7.31
N ASN A 216 -36.61 -5.27 -6.48
CA ASN A 216 -36.56 -3.87 -6.06
C ASN A 216 -36.63 -3.79 -4.54
N ASN A 217 -35.54 -3.35 -3.91
CA ASN A 217 -35.48 -3.14 -2.48
C ASN A 217 -34.62 -1.90 -2.17
N SER A 218 -35.17 -0.73 -2.49
CA SER A 218 -34.54 0.57 -2.24
C SER A 218 -34.16 0.79 -0.78
N ALA A 219 -34.96 0.30 0.16
CA ALA A 219 -34.67 0.41 1.59
C ALA A 219 -33.38 -0.31 1.99
N LEU A 220 -33.13 -1.51 1.45
CA LEU A 220 -31.87 -2.23 1.70
C LEU A 220 -30.68 -1.54 1.02
N LEU A 221 -30.86 -1.00 -0.19
CA LEU A 221 -29.80 -0.25 -0.89
C LEU A 221 -29.36 0.99 -0.10
N GLU A 222 -30.30 1.76 0.45
CA GLU A 222 -29.97 2.92 1.30
C GLU A 222 -29.23 2.49 2.58
N ARG A 223 -29.68 1.42 3.23
CA ARG A 223 -29.00 0.90 4.42
C ARG A 223 -27.57 0.45 4.13
N VAL A 224 -27.32 -0.17 2.98
CA VAL A 224 -25.95 -0.54 2.57
C VAL A 224 -25.13 0.70 2.28
N ARG A 225 -25.70 1.68 1.56
CA ARG A 225 -25.01 2.93 1.20
C ARG A 225 -24.59 3.73 2.44
N ASN A 226 -25.40 3.72 3.49
CA ASN A 226 -25.12 4.42 4.76
C ASN A 226 -24.22 3.61 5.72
N GLY A 227 -23.93 2.35 5.41
CA GLY A 227 -23.18 1.45 6.30
C GLY A 227 -24.01 0.78 7.41
N ASP A 228 -25.33 0.96 7.41
CA ASP A 228 -26.29 0.34 8.35
C ASP A 228 -26.58 -1.15 8.04
N ALA A 229 -26.07 -1.65 6.92
CA ALA A 229 -26.14 -3.04 6.50
C ALA A 229 -24.84 -3.45 5.78
N LYS A 230 -24.33 -4.66 6.08
CA LYS A 230 -23.16 -5.23 5.42
C LYS A 230 -23.57 -6.10 4.26
N VAL A 231 -22.86 -5.96 3.14
CA VAL A 231 -22.86 -6.94 2.03
C VAL A 231 -21.63 -7.82 2.28
N GLY A 232 -21.85 -9.12 2.44
CA GLY A 232 -20.81 -10.10 2.76
C GLY A 232 -19.83 -10.32 1.62
#